data_AF-A0A376YGJ1-F1
#
_entry.id   AF-A0A376YGJ1-F1
#
_cell.length_a   1.000
_cell.length_b   1.000
_cell.length_c   1.000
_cell.angle_alpha   90.00
_cell.angle_beta   90.00
_cell.angle_gamma   90.00
#
_symmetry.space_group_name_H-M   'P 1'
#
loop_
_entity.id
_entity.type
_entity.pdbx_description
1 polymer ?
#
loop_
_entity_poly.entity_id
_entity_poly.type
_entity_poly.pdbx_seq_one_letter_code
_entity_poly.pdbx_strand_id
1 'polypeptide(L)'
;MVWLHTFSPAKMWINGLTMLNKPLLQFHTQFNAALPWDSIDMDFMNLNQTAHGGREFGFIGARMRQQHAVVTGHWQDKQAHERIGSWMRQAVSKQDTRHLKVCRFGDNMREVAVTDGDKVAAQIKFGFSVNTWAVGDLVQVVNSISDGDVNALVDEYESCYTMTPATQIHGEKRQNVLEAARIELGMKRFLEQGGFHAFTTTFEDLHGLKQLPGLAVQRLMQQGYGFAGEGDWKTAALLRIMKVMSTGLQGGTSFMEDYTYHFEKGNDLVLGSHMLEVCPSIAVEEKPILDVQHLGMVVRTILPD
;
A
#
# COMPACT_ATOMS: atom_id res chain seq x y z
N MET A 1 12.65 13.75 -14.82
CA MET A 1 11.85 14.67 -15.66
C MET A 1 12.80 15.34 -16.64
N VAL A 2 12.40 15.50 -17.90
CA VAL A 2 13.20 16.15 -18.94
C VAL A 2 12.41 17.30 -19.57
N TRP A 3 13.11 18.38 -19.92
CA TRP A 3 12.56 19.49 -20.70
C TRP A 3 13.53 19.78 -21.84
N LEU A 4 13.02 19.74 -23.07
CA LEU A 4 13.79 19.98 -24.28
C LEU A 4 13.72 21.48 -24.58
N HIS A 5 14.55 22.28 -23.90
CA HIS A 5 14.56 23.74 -24.05
C HIS A 5 14.83 24.15 -25.51
N THR A 6 15.89 23.58 -26.09
CA THR A 6 16.25 23.72 -27.49
C THR A 6 16.00 22.43 -28.28
N PHE A 7 16.27 22.45 -29.60
CA PHE A 7 16.28 21.24 -30.40
C PHE A 7 17.46 20.35 -30.01
N SER A 8 17.16 19.14 -29.55
CA SER A 8 18.15 18.13 -29.18
C SER A 8 17.93 16.89 -30.04
N PRO A 9 18.72 16.69 -31.12
CA PRO A 9 18.50 15.61 -32.09
C PRO A 9 18.38 14.24 -31.42
N ALA A 10 17.27 13.53 -31.65
CA ALA A 10 16.88 12.42 -30.78
C ALA A 10 17.82 11.20 -30.87
N LYS A 11 18.60 11.07 -31.95
CA LYS A 11 19.63 10.03 -32.07
C LYS A 11 20.65 10.08 -30.93
N MET A 12 20.95 11.27 -30.39
CA MET A 12 21.86 11.44 -29.26
C MET A 12 21.34 10.79 -27.97
N TRP A 13 20.02 10.60 -27.86
CA TRP A 13 19.36 10.06 -26.68
C TRP A 13 19.27 8.54 -26.66
N ILE A 14 19.51 7.86 -27.80
CA ILE A 14 19.25 6.42 -27.97
C ILE A 14 19.98 5.58 -26.91
N ASN A 15 21.29 5.77 -26.74
CA ASN A 15 22.07 4.94 -25.82
C ASN A 15 21.65 5.17 -24.36
N GLY A 16 21.41 6.43 -23.97
CA GLY A 16 20.94 6.78 -22.63
C GLY A 16 19.54 6.22 -22.34
N LEU A 17 18.59 6.39 -23.27
CA LEU A 17 17.23 5.85 -23.14
C LEU A 17 17.21 4.32 -23.14
N THR A 18 18.13 3.66 -23.85
CA THR A 18 18.21 2.19 -23.91
C THR A 18 18.58 1.58 -22.56
N MET A 19 19.46 2.22 -21.78
CA MET A 19 19.89 1.72 -20.46
C MET A 19 19.06 2.25 -19.29
N LEU A 20 18.19 3.24 -19.53
CA LEU A 20 17.41 3.90 -18.48
C LEU A 20 16.35 2.95 -17.89
N ASN A 21 16.50 2.61 -16.61
CA ASN A 21 15.57 1.75 -15.86
C ASN A 21 14.64 2.51 -14.89
N LYS A 22 14.73 3.85 -14.86
CA LYS A 22 13.89 4.75 -14.07
C LYS A 22 12.80 5.35 -14.98
N PRO A 23 11.57 5.59 -14.47
CA PRO A 23 10.50 6.17 -15.26
C PRO A 23 10.86 7.57 -15.76
N LEU A 24 10.36 7.94 -16.94
CA LEU A 24 10.64 9.22 -17.59
C LEU A 24 9.36 10.01 -17.85
N LEU A 25 9.41 11.31 -17.58
CA LEU A 25 8.38 12.29 -17.94
C LEU A 25 9.03 13.43 -18.71
N GLN A 26 8.44 13.74 -19.86
CA GLN A 26 8.70 14.97 -20.60
C GLN A 26 7.77 16.07 -20.09
N PHE A 27 8.35 17.16 -19.59
CA PHE A 27 7.62 18.39 -19.37
C PHE A 27 7.74 19.26 -20.63
N HIS A 28 6.70 19.23 -21.46
CA HIS A 28 6.60 19.98 -22.71
C HIS A 28 6.16 21.42 -22.40
N THR A 29 7.11 22.22 -21.92
CA THR A 29 6.91 23.58 -21.42
C THR A 29 7.74 24.62 -22.16
N GLN A 30 7.54 25.89 -21.85
CA GLN A 30 8.28 27.03 -22.40
C GLN A 30 8.58 28.03 -21.27
N PHE A 31 9.70 28.74 -21.38
CA PHE A 31 10.11 29.72 -20.36
C PHE A 31 9.11 30.89 -20.25
N ASN A 32 8.83 31.57 -21.36
CA ASN A 32 7.82 32.61 -21.47
C ASN A 32 6.43 31.99 -21.69
N ALA A 33 5.40 32.60 -21.08
CA ALA A 33 4.01 32.17 -21.25
C ALA A 33 3.42 32.68 -22.57
N ALA A 34 3.44 34.00 -22.78
CA ALA A 34 3.02 34.64 -24.03
C ALA A 34 4.22 34.85 -24.97
N LEU A 35 3.95 34.91 -26.27
CA LEU A 35 4.98 35.26 -27.27
C LEU A 35 5.21 36.79 -27.27
N PRO A 36 6.47 37.24 -27.39
CA PRO A 36 6.80 38.65 -27.48
C PRO A 36 6.59 39.16 -28.91
N TRP A 37 5.33 39.39 -29.32
CA TRP A 37 4.98 39.67 -30.73
C TRP A 37 5.76 40.83 -31.37
N ASP A 38 6.02 41.89 -30.62
CA ASP A 38 6.68 43.09 -31.13
C ASP A 38 8.21 42.99 -31.16
N SER A 39 8.79 41.97 -30.53
CA SER A 39 10.26 41.82 -30.38
C SER A 39 10.79 40.42 -30.67
N ILE A 40 9.94 39.50 -31.14
CA ILE A 40 10.36 38.14 -31.52
C ILE A 40 11.31 38.20 -32.72
N ASP A 41 12.47 37.57 -32.58
CA ASP A 41 13.50 37.50 -33.60
C ASP A 41 14.10 36.09 -33.72
N MET A 42 15.12 35.94 -34.57
CA MET A 42 15.78 34.66 -34.80
C MET A 42 16.55 34.16 -33.58
N ASP A 43 17.08 35.04 -32.73
CA ASP A 43 17.81 34.65 -31.53
C ASP A 43 16.85 34.04 -30.50
N PHE A 44 15.69 34.67 -30.32
CA PHE A 44 14.59 34.10 -29.54
C PHE A 44 14.15 32.73 -30.10
N MET A 45 13.94 32.62 -31.41
CA MET A 45 13.49 31.35 -32.03
C MET A 45 14.54 30.23 -31.92
N ASN A 46 15.83 30.55 -31.97
CA ASN A 46 16.91 29.57 -31.79
C ASN A 46 16.97 29.04 -30.35
N LEU A 47 16.57 29.85 -29.37
CA LEU A 47 16.61 29.49 -27.95
C LEU A 47 15.33 28.79 -27.48
N ASN A 48 14.16 29.35 -27.77
CA ASN A 48 12.87 28.96 -27.19
C ASN A 48 12.09 27.98 -28.08
N GLN A 49 12.67 26.81 -28.34
CA GLN A 49 12.20 25.91 -29.40
C GLN A 49 11.71 24.52 -28.94
N THR A 50 11.14 24.44 -27.72
CA THR A 50 10.51 23.21 -27.22
C THR A 50 9.36 22.72 -28.13
N ALA A 51 8.67 23.62 -28.85
CA ALA A 51 7.53 23.28 -29.70
C ALA A 51 7.85 22.17 -30.72
N HIS A 52 9.02 22.22 -31.39
CA HIS A 52 9.49 21.15 -32.27
C HIS A 52 10.54 20.24 -31.61
N GLY A 53 11.42 20.76 -30.75
CA GLY A 53 12.39 19.92 -30.03
C GLY A 53 11.74 18.84 -29.17
N GLY A 54 10.65 19.18 -28.49
CA GLY A 54 9.87 18.22 -27.72
C GLY A 54 9.13 17.18 -28.56
N ARG A 55 8.75 17.49 -29.81
CA ARG A 55 8.12 16.54 -30.74
C ARG A 55 9.12 15.51 -31.26
N GLU A 56 10.33 15.95 -31.60
CA GLU A 56 11.45 15.08 -31.99
C GLU A 56 11.81 14.10 -30.86
N PHE A 57 11.87 14.57 -29.62
CA PHE A 57 12.05 13.69 -28.46
C PHE A 57 10.88 12.73 -28.27
N GLY A 58 9.64 13.20 -28.46
CA GLY A 58 8.44 12.34 -28.44
C GLY A 58 8.50 11.21 -29.47
N PHE A 59 9.04 11.47 -30.67
CA PHE A 59 9.22 10.46 -31.71
C PHE A 59 10.13 9.32 -31.25
N ILE A 60 11.30 9.60 -30.66
CA ILE A 60 12.21 8.51 -30.27
C ILE A 60 11.63 7.65 -29.16
N GLY A 61 10.90 8.24 -28.21
CA GLY A 61 10.18 7.52 -27.16
C GLY A 61 9.14 6.56 -27.75
N ALA A 62 8.31 7.05 -28.66
CA ALA A 62 7.31 6.24 -29.37
C ALA A 62 7.97 5.15 -30.24
N ARG A 63 9.04 5.49 -30.97
CA ARG A 63 9.77 4.57 -31.83
C ARG A 63 10.40 3.42 -31.05
N MET A 64 10.95 3.70 -29.86
CA MET A 64 11.51 2.70 -28.94
C MET A 64 10.44 1.97 -28.12
N ARG A 65 9.15 2.32 -28.26
CA ARG A 65 8.01 1.77 -27.49
C ARG A 65 8.20 1.92 -25.98
N GLN A 66 8.80 3.03 -25.55
CA GLN A 66 8.99 3.33 -24.14
C GLN A 66 7.76 4.06 -23.57
N GLN A 67 7.43 3.77 -22.30
CA GLN A 67 6.42 4.53 -21.58
C GLN A 67 6.99 5.88 -21.15
N HIS A 68 6.71 6.92 -21.95
CA HIS A 68 7.08 8.31 -21.65
C HIS A 68 5.82 9.09 -21.30
N ALA A 69 5.72 9.53 -20.04
CA ALA A 69 4.65 10.44 -19.66
C ALA A 69 4.91 11.83 -20.25
N VAL A 70 3.87 12.54 -20.66
CA VAL A 70 3.97 13.89 -21.21
C VAL A 70 2.98 14.81 -20.51
N VAL A 71 3.49 15.92 -19.98
CA VAL A 71 2.69 17.04 -19.48
C VAL A 71 3.03 18.26 -20.32
N THR A 72 2.00 18.90 -20.87
CA THR A 72 2.14 20.16 -21.64
C THR A 72 1.48 21.28 -20.85
N GLY A 73 2.16 22.42 -20.75
CA GLY A 73 1.68 23.60 -20.04
C GLY A 73 2.84 24.55 -19.72
N HIS A 74 2.54 25.80 -19.37
CA HIS A 74 3.55 26.73 -18.89
C HIS A 74 4.05 26.29 -17.50
N TRP A 75 5.32 26.57 -17.17
CA TRP A 75 5.90 26.09 -15.92
C TRP A 75 5.31 26.73 -14.67
N GLN A 76 4.55 27.82 -14.79
CA GLN A 76 3.78 28.41 -13.69
C GLN A 76 2.31 27.93 -13.63
N ASP A 77 1.88 27.08 -14.57
CA ASP A 77 0.52 26.53 -14.58
C ASP A 77 0.33 25.52 -13.45
N LYS A 78 -0.63 25.81 -12.57
CA LYS A 78 -0.98 24.93 -11.44
C LYS A 78 -1.49 23.56 -11.89
N GLN A 79 -2.20 23.47 -13.02
CA GLN A 79 -2.67 22.18 -13.55
C GLN A 79 -1.49 21.32 -14.03
N ALA A 80 -0.45 21.96 -14.58
CA ALA A 80 0.78 21.25 -14.93
C ALA A 80 1.50 20.71 -13.68
N HIS A 81 1.55 21.50 -12.60
CA HIS A 81 2.13 21.07 -11.32
C HIS A 81 1.40 19.85 -10.75
N GLU A 82 0.07 19.87 -10.74
CA GLU A 82 -0.75 18.75 -10.25
C GLU A 82 -0.49 17.46 -11.04
N ARG A 83 -0.46 17.55 -12.37
CA ARG A 83 -0.17 16.40 -13.25
C ARG A 83 1.24 15.85 -13.06
N ILE A 84 2.23 16.73 -12.93
CA ILE A 84 3.62 16.34 -12.65
C ILE A 84 3.72 15.69 -11.27
N GLY A 85 3.10 16.28 -10.25
CA GLY A 85 3.08 15.75 -8.88
C GLY A 85 2.43 14.37 -8.80
N SER A 86 1.32 14.16 -9.50
CA SER A 86 0.67 12.86 -9.63
C SER A 86 1.62 11.81 -10.25
N TRP A 87 2.33 12.16 -11.33
CA TRP A 87 3.33 11.27 -11.93
C TRP A 87 4.52 10.99 -10.98
N MET A 88 5.01 12.01 -10.27
CA MET A 88 6.11 11.85 -9.30
C MET A 88 5.74 10.85 -8.20
N ARG A 89 4.50 10.88 -7.72
CA ARG A 89 3.98 9.92 -6.73
C ARG A 89 4.01 8.48 -7.27
N GLN A 90 3.63 8.26 -8.52
CA GLN A 90 3.76 6.95 -9.18
C GLN A 90 5.22 6.52 -9.34
N ALA A 91 6.12 7.45 -9.68
CA ALA A 91 7.54 7.16 -9.82
C ALA A 91 8.18 6.74 -8.50
N VAL A 92 7.81 7.37 -7.38
CA VAL A 92 8.23 6.98 -6.02
C VAL A 92 7.67 5.60 -5.66
N SER A 93 6.37 5.37 -5.86
CA SER A 93 5.72 4.07 -5.60
C SER A 93 6.39 2.93 -6.36
N LYS A 94 6.77 3.16 -7.63
CA LYS A 94 7.53 2.18 -8.44
C LYS A 94 8.88 1.82 -7.82
N GLN A 95 9.57 2.75 -7.15
CA GLN A 95 10.84 2.45 -6.47
C GLN A 95 10.62 1.71 -5.16
N ASP A 96 9.70 2.18 -4.32
CA ASP A 96 9.36 1.54 -3.05
C ASP A 96 8.93 0.07 -3.25
N THR A 97 8.11 -0.19 -4.27
CA THR A 97 7.65 -1.55 -4.62
C THR A 97 8.80 -2.52 -4.91
N ARG A 98 9.94 -2.04 -5.45
CA ARG A 98 11.11 -2.89 -5.73
C ARG A 98 11.82 -3.37 -4.45
N HIS A 99 11.54 -2.75 -3.31
CA HIS A 99 12.11 -3.08 -2.00
C HIS A 99 11.07 -3.69 -1.04
N LEU A 100 9.80 -3.74 -1.45
CA LEU A 100 8.71 -4.29 -0.66
C LEU A 100 8.93 -5.79 -0.40
N LYS A 101 8.82 -6.18 0.87
CA LYS A 101 8.88 -7.58 1.32
C LYS A 101 7.57 -7.96 2.00
N VAL A 102 6.92 -9.00 1.50
CA VAL A 102 5.72 -9.62 2.07
C VAL A 102 6.11 -10.83 2.91
N CYS A 103 5.70 -10.83 4.18
CA CYS A 103 5.83 -11.96 5.10
C CYS A 103 4.49 -12.70 5.20
N ARG A 104 4.44 -13.96 4.79
CA ARG A 104 3.23 -14.79 4.96
C ARG A 104 3.37 -15.62 6.23
N PHE A 105 2.35 -15.60 7.08
CA PHE A 105 2.22 -16.55 8.19
C PHE A 105 1.20 -17.62 7.79
N GLY A 106 1.72 -18.78 7.38
CA GLY A 106 0.94 -19.84 6.73
C GLY A 106 0.81 -19.68 5.21
N ASP A 107 0.05 -20.59 4.59
CA ASP A 107 -0.19 -20.59 3.14
C ASP A 107 -1.56 -20.00 2.78
N ASN A 108 -1.93 -20.07 1.49
CA ASN A 108 -3.26 -19.71 1.02
C ASN A 108 -4.32 -20.58 1.73
N MET A 109 -5.52 -20.03 1.94
CA MET A 109 -6.68 -20.86 2.28
C MET A 109 -6.87 -21.95 1.23
N ARG A 110 -7.07 -23.20 1.68
CA ARG A 110 -7.21 -24.36 0.80
C ARG A 110 -8.32 -24.15 -0.22
N GLU A 111 -8.09 -24.68 -1.42
CA GLU A 111 -9.02 -24.64 -2.55
C GLU A 111 -9.37 -23.23 -3.10
N VAL A 112 -8.71 -22.17 -2.62
CA VAL A 112 -8.93 -20.80 -3.12
C VAL A 112 -8.00 -20.47 -4.29
N ALA A 113 -8.60 -20.14 -5.44
CA ALA A 113 -7.85 -19.86 -6.67
C ALA A 113 -7.28 -18.43 -6.74
N VAL A 114 -8.11 -17.42 -6.41
CA VAL A 114 -7.77 -16.01 -6.70
C VAL A 114 -6.62 -15.48 -5.86
N THR A 115 -6.40 -16.03 -4.65
CA THR A 115 -5.35 -15.61 -3.73
C THR A 115 -4.01 -16.30 -4.01
N ASP A 116 -4.00 -17.36 -4.82
CA ASP A 116 -2.78 -18.04 -5.30
C ASP A 116 -2.15 -17.29 -6.49
N GLY A 117 -1.03 -17.78 -7.01
CA GLY A 117 -0.37 -17.30 -8.21
C GLY A 117 1.14 -17.43 -8.17
N ASP A 118 1.77 -17.01 -9.27
CA ASP A 118 3.21 -17.12 -9.45
C ASP A 118 3.96 -15.95 -8.77
N LYS A 119 4.50 -16.23 -7.58
CA LYS A 119 5.31 -15.29 -6.78
C LYS A 119 6.62 -14.91 -7.49
N VAL A 120 7.21 -15.81 -8.30
CA VAL A 120 8.42 -15.55 -9.08
C VAL A 120 8.12 -14.54 -10.19
N ALA A 121 7.01 -14.74 -10.92
CA ALA A 121 6.57 -13.80 -11.94
C ALA A 121 6.26 -12.41 -11.36
N ALA A 122 5.62 -12.36 -10.17
CA ALA A 122 5.35 -11.10 -9.49
C ALA A 122 6.64 -10.36 -9.10
N GLN A 123 7.66 -11.07 -8.59
CA GLN A 123 8.95 -10.48 -8.26
C GLN A 123 9.70 -10.01 -9.51
N ILE A 124 9.66 -10.74 -10.64
CA ILE A 124 10.24 -10.26 -11.90
C ILE A 124 9.54 -8.97 -12.35
N LYS A 125 8.20 -8.97 -12.36
CA LYS A 125 7.39 -7.88 -12.91
C LYS A 125 7.43 -6.62 -12.05
N PHE A 126 7.20 -6.76 -10.75
CA PHE A 126 7.01 -5.65 -9.82
C PHE A 126 8.21 -5.45 -8.88
N GLY A 127 8.97 -6.49 -8.59
CA GLY A 127 10.18 -6.46 -7.75
C GLY A 127 9.96 -6.76 -6.27
N PHE A 128 8.71 -6.80 -5.80
CA PHE A 128 8.45 -7.16 -4.41
C PHE A 128 8.69 -8.66 -4.20
N SER A 129 9.17 -9.01 -3.01
CA SER A 129 9.42 -10.41 -2.62
C SER A 129 8.28 -10.93 -1.74
N VAL A 130 7.95 -12.21 -1.88
CA VAL A 130 6.91 -12.89 -1.10
C VAL A 130 7.47 -14.20 -0.60
N ASN A 131 7.60 -14.35 0.71
CA ASN A 131 8.07 -15.58 1.33
C ASN A 131 7.22 -15.90 2.56
N THR A 132 7.23 -17.18 2.96
CA THR A 132 6.44 -17.67 4.09
C THR A 132 7.34 -18.00 5.26
N TRP A 133 6.93 -17.56 6.44
CA TRP A 133 7.47 -17.98 7.73
C TRP A 133 6.45 -18.85 8.45
N ALA A 134 6.93 -19.82 9.21
CA ALA A 134 6.05 -20.71 9.95
C ALA A 134 5.30 -19.91 11.01
N VAL A 135 4.03 -20.24 11.24
CA VAL A 135 3.24 -19.62 12.33
C VAL A 135 3.93 -19.83 13.69
N GLY A 136 4.61 -20.97 13.86
CA GLY A 136 5.43 -21.24 15.04
C GLY A 136 6.56 -20.22 15.29
N ASP A 137 7.16 -19.65 14.25
CA ASP A 137 8.20 -18.61 14.39
C ASP A 137 7.58 -17.32 14.95
N LEU A 138 6.38 -16.95 14.48
CA LEU A 138 5.62 -15.83 15.03
C LEU A 138 5.23 -16.09 16.49
N VAL A 139 4.75 -17.29 16.80
CA VAL A 139 4.35 -17.70 18.15
C VAL A 139 5.51 -17.55 19.14
N GLN A 140 6.74 -17.90 18.76
CA GLN A 140 7.91 -17.70 19.60
C GLN A 140 8.10 -16.22 19.97
N VAL A 141 7.94 -15.30 19.00
CA VAL A 141 8.08 -13.87 19.25
C VAL A 141 6.92 -13.33 20.09
N VAL A 142 5.68 -13.74 19.81
CA VAL A 142 4.49 -13.37 20.59
C VAL A 142 4.63 -13.80 22.06
N ASN A 143 5.11 -15.02 22.30
CA ASN A 143 5.32 -15.55 23.65
C ASN A 143 6.51 -14.89 24.38
N SER A 144 7.40 -14.20 23.67
CA SER A 144 8.55 -13.48 24.24
C SER A 144 8.24 -12.04 24.67
N ILE A 145 7.05 -11.52 24.37
CA ILE A 145 6.65 -10.15 24.74
C ILE A 145 6.49 -10.06 26.26
N SER A 146 7.01 -8.99 26.87
CA SER A 146 6.89 -8.80 28.31
C SER A 146 5.48 -8.33 28.70
N ASP A 147 5.02 -8.68 29.90
CA ASP A 147 3.72 -8.22 30.41
C ASP A 147 3.67 -6.69 30.57
N GLY A 148 4.83 -6.06 30.85
CA GLY A 148 4.95 -4.60 30.91
C GLY A 148 4.64 -3.93 29.57
N ASP A 149 5.20 -4.45 28.47
CA ASP A 149 4.92 -3.93 27.12
C ASP A 149 3.45 -4.13 26.74
N VAL A 150 2.87 -5.29 27.09
CA VAL A 150 1.45 -5.59 26.84
C VAL A 150 0.55 -4.59 27.56
N ASN A 151 0.79 -4.35 28.85
CA ASN A 151 -0.01 -3.42 29.64
C ASN A 151 0.09 -1.99 29.07
N ALA A 152 1.30 -1.55 28.70
CA ALA A 152 1.51 -0.22 28.11
C ALA A 152 0.75 -0.04 26.78
N LEU A 153 0.70 -1.07 25.92
CA LEU A 153 -0.09 -1.00 24.69
C LEU A 153 -1.60 -0.98 24.97
N VAL A 154 -2.06 -1.68 26.02
CA VAL A 154 -3.46 -1.62 26.41
C VAL A 154 -3.83 -0.24 26.98
N ASP A 155 -2.94 0.43 27.71
CA ASP A 155 -3.15 1.83 28.11
C ASP A 155 -3.32 2.74 26.88
N GLU A 156 -2.55 2.49 25.82
CA GLU A 156 -2.74 3.18 24.54
C GLU A 156 -4.12 2.87 23.92
N TYR A 157 -4.57 1.61 23.96
CA TYR A 157 -5.92 1.25 23.50
C TYR A 157 -7.02 2.02 24.23
N GLU A 158 -6.93 2.14 25.56
CA GLU A 158 -7.89 2.90 26.37
C GLU A 158 -7.92 4.39 25.99
N SER A 159 -6.78 4.93 25.54
CA SER A 159 -6.70 6.31 25.04
C SER A 159 -7.26 6.48 23.63
N CYS A 160 -7.09 5.47 22.75
CA CYS A 160 -7.43 5.55 21.33
C CYS A 160 -8.84 5.07 20.98
N TYR A 161 -9.45 4.21 21.80
CA TYR A 161 -10.72 3.55 21.48
C TYR A 161 -11.78 3.78 22.54
N THR A 162 -13.03 3.57 22.14
CA THR A 162 -14.15 3.44 23.08
C THR A 162 -14.23 1.96 23.51
N MET A 163 -13.78 1.66 24.72
CA MET A 163 -13.80 0.31 25.28
C MET A 163 -15.22 -0.06 25.75
N THR A 164 -15.75 -1.18 25.28
CA THR A 164 -17.01 -1.74 25.80
C THR A 164 -16.88 -2.21 27.26
N PRO A 165 -17.97 -2.33 28.04
CA PRO A 165 -17.89 -2.82 29.43
C PRO A 165 -17.20 -4.18 29.57
N ALA A 166 -17.35 -5.06 28.57
CA ALA A 166 -16.70 -6.37 28.57
C ALA A 166 -15.17 -6.30 28.36
N THR A 167 -14.65 -5.23 27.77
CA THR A 167 -13.22 -5.06 27.42
C THR A 167 -12.46 -4.13 28.38
N GLN A 168 -13.17 -3.41 29.26
CA GLN A 168 -12.60 -2.57 30.32
C GLN A 168 -11.90 -3.40 31.41
N ILE A 169 -11.21 -2.72 32.32
CA ILE A 169 -10.66 -3.33 33.55
C ILE A 169 -11.80 -4.01 34.31
N HIS A 170 -11.58 -5.25 34.76
CA HIS A 170 -12.58 -6.16 35.36
C HIS A 170 -13.68 -6.66 34.41
N GLY A 171 -13.65 -6.30 33.12
CA GLY A 171 -14.54 -6.85 32.11
C GLY A 171 -14.26 -8.33 31.80
N GLU A 172 -15.31 -9.09 31.49
CA GLU A 172 -15.23 -10.54 31.25
C GLU A 172 -14.34 -10.97 30.07
N LYS A 173 -14.05 -10.05 29.13
CA LYS A 173 -13.19 -10.27 27.95
C LYS A 173 -11.87 -9.51 28.03
N ARG A 174 -11.51 -8.95 29.19
CA ARG A 174 -10.26 -8.19 29.35
C ARG A 174 -9.02 -9.01 28.97
N GLN A 175 -8.99 -10.30 29.30
CA GLN A 175 -7.87 -11.16 28.92
C GLN A 175 -7.70 -11.25 27.40
N ASN A 176 -8.78 -11.28 26.62
CA ASN A 176 -8.71 -11.30 25.15
C ASN A 176 -8.08 -10.03 24.58
N VAL A 177 -8.28 -8.88 25.24
CA VAL A 177 -7.63 -7.61 24.87
C VAL A 177 -6.13 -7.68 25.13
N LEU A 178 -5.72 -8.25 26.28
CA LEU A 178 -4.30 -8.44 26.60
C LEU A 178 -3.62 -9.41 25.61
N GLU A 179 -4.29 -10.50 25.24
CA GLU A 179 -3.79 -11.42 24.21
C GLU A 179 -3.71 -10.74 22.83
N ALA A 180 -4.68 -9.88 22.47
CA ALA A 180 -4.63 -9.10 21.23
C ALA A 180 -3.41 -8.17 21.20
N ALA A 181 -3.14 -7.46 22.30
CA ALA A 181 -1.98 -6.59 22.44
C ALA A 181 -0.66 -7.37 22.36
N ARG A 182 -0.59 -8.56 22.99
CA ARG A 182 0.59 -9.43 22.89
C ARG A 182 0.86 -9.87 21.46
N ILE A 183 -0.20 -10.26 20.73
CA ILE A 183 -0.11 -10.61 19.31
C ILE A 183 0.34 -9.41 18.47
N GLU A 184 -0.21 -8.21 18.69
CA GLU A 184 0.21 -6.99 17.98
C GLU A 184 1.70 -6.71 18.16
N LEU A 185 2.18 -6.73 19.41
CA LEU A 185 3.59 -6.48 19.72
C LEU A 185 4.51 -7.54 19.12
N GLY A 186 4.10 -8.82 19.19
CA GLY A 186 4.86 -9.93 18.61
C GLY A 186 4.96 -9.81 17.08
N MET A 187 3.84 -9.57 16.41
CA MET A 187 3.79 -9.35 14.97
C MET A 187 4.61 -8.13 14.57
N LYS A 188 4.42 -6.99 15.25
CA LYS A 188 5.17 -5.76 14.96
C LYS A 188 6.67 -5.97 15.08
N ARG A 189 7.13 -6.58 16.18
CA ARG A 189 8.55 -6.89 16.41
C ARG A 189 9.11 -7.80 15.32
N PHE A 190 8.37 -8.85 14.94
CA PHE A 190 8.77 -9.76 13.87
C PHE A 190 8.90 -9.01 12.53
N LEU A 191 7.90 -8.19 12.19
CA LEU A 191 7.86 -7.43 10.95
C LEU A 191 9.00 -6.42 10.84
N GLU A 192 9.27 -5.68 11.92
CA GLU A 192 10.34 -4.68 11.99
C GLU A 192 11.72 -5.34 11.88
N GLN A 193 11.98 -6.42 12.62
CA GLN A 193 13.27 -7.11 12.58
C GLN A 193 13.57 -7.74 11.21
N GLY A 194 12.54 -8.25 10.53
CA GLY A 194 12.68 -8.81 9.18
C GLY A 194 12.70 -7.76 8.06
N GLY A 195 12.44 -6.48 8.38
CA GLY A 195 12.28 -5.42 7.39
C GLY A 195 11.12 -5.68 6.43
N PHE A 196 10.02 -6.22 6.95
CA PHE A 196 8.81 -6.50 6.19
C PHE A 196 7.94 -5.26 6.08
N HIS A 197 7.20 -5.16 4.98
CA HIS A 197 6.35 -4.00 4.68
C HIS A 197 4.87 -4.38 4.56
N ALA A 198 4.61 -5.66 4.32
CA ALA A 198 3.28 -6.22 4.24
C ALA A 198 3.30 -7.66 4.76
N PHE A 199 2.14 -8.17 5.14
CA PHE A 199 2.02 -9.55 5.60
C PHE A 199 0.64 -10.14 5.32
N THR A 200 0.52 -11.46 5.48
CA THR A 200 -0.75 -12.18 5.40
C THR A 200 -0.88 -13.12 6.59
N THR A 201 -2.11 -13.44 6.97
CA THR A 201 -2.45 -14.51 7.92
C THR A 201 -3.32 -15.54 7.23
N THR A 202 -3.55 -16.70 7.85
CA THR A 202 -4.58 -17.65 7.46
C THR A 202 -5.24 -18.22 8.71
N PHE A 203 -6.57 -18.30 8.74
CA PHE A 203 -7.28 -18.89 9.88
C PHE A 203 -7.17 -20.43 9.90
N GLU A 204 -6.69 -21.06 8.82
CA GLU A 204 -6.51 -22.51 8.72
C GLU A 204 -5.21 -23.00 9.38
N ASP A 205 -4.29 -22.09 9.73
CA ASP A 205 -3.06 -22.37 10.49
C ASP A 205 -2.86 -21.30 11.56
N LEU A 206 -3.32 -21.60 12.77
CA LEU A 206 -3.18 -20.74 13.96
C LEU A 206 -2.51 -21.48 15.13
N HIS A 207 -1.78 -22.56 14.83
CA HIS A 207 -1.20 -23.41 15.87
C HIS A 207 -0.27 -22.61 16.79
N GLY A 208 -0.64 -22.56 18.08
CA GLY A 208 0.11 -21.85 19.12
C GLY A 208 -0.33 -20.39 19.34
N LEU A 209 -1.13 -19.81 18.45
CA LEU A 209 -1.76 -18.50 18.67
C LEU A 209 -3.07 -18.66 19.46
N LYS A 210 -3.30 -17.77 20.43
CA LYS A 210 -4.52 -17.79 21.27
C LYS A 210 -5.77 -17.35 20.52
N GLN A 211 -5.63 -16.52 19.50
CA GLN A 211 -6.73 -16.01 18.68
C GLN A 211 -6.22 -15.54 17.30
N LEU A 212 -7.12 -15.45 16.33
CA LEU A 212 -6.84 -14.86 15.01
C LEU A 212 -6.43 -13.38 15.18
N PRO A 213 -5.38 -12.89 14.51
CA PRO A 213 -4.99 -11.49 14.59
C PRO A 213 -6.03 -10.54 13.96
N GLY A 214 -6.91 -9.96 14.78
CA GLY A 214 -7.88 -8.93 14.37
C GLY A 214 -7.37 -7.50 14.61
N LEU A 215 -7.54 -7.00 15.84
CA LEU A 215 -7.14 -5.65 16.25
C LEU A 215 -5.67 -5.33 15.91
N ALA A 216 -4.78 -6.29 16.16
CA ALA A 216 -3.36 -6.21 15.82
C ALA A 216 -3.15 -5.83 14.34
N VAL A 217 -3.87 -6.49 13.44
CA VAL A 217 -3.78 -6.26 11.99
C VAL A 217 -4.37 -4.91 11.61
N GLN A 218 -5.52 -4.54 12.16
CA GLN A 218 -6.14 -3.23 11.93
C GLN A 218 -5.17 -2.09 12.26
N ARG A 219 -4.50 -2.17 13.42
CA ARG A 219 -3.54 -1.16 13.87
C ARG A 219 -2.23 -1.18 13.08
N LEU A 220 -1.73 -2.34 12.70
CA LEU A 220 -0.57 -2.44 11.79
C LEU A 220 -0.89 -1.83 10.41
N MET A 221 -2.08 -2.07 9.86
CA MET A 221 -2.51 -1.41 8.62
C MET A 221 -2.60 0.12 8.79
N GLN A 222 -3.09 0.61 9.93
CA GLN A 222 -3.12 2.05 10.22
C GLN A 222 -1.70 2.65 10.28
N GLN A 223 -0.73 1.90 10.79
CA GLN A 223 0.70 2.27 10.83
C GLN A 223 1.38 2.20 9.46
N GLY A 224 0.69 1.75 8.41
CA GLY A 224 1.19 1.76 7.03
C GLY A 224 1.57 0.40 6.46
N TYR A 225 1.42 -0.69 7.23
CA TYR A 225 1.67 -2.04 6.72
C TYR A 225 0.60 -2.45 5.70
N GLY A 226 1.02 -3.21 4.69
CA GLY A 226 0.08 -3.92 3.81
C GLY A 226 -0.42 -5.20 4.47
N PHE A 227 -1.68 -5.54 4.24
CA PHE A 227 -2.30 -6.76 4.74
C PHE A 227 -3.41 -7.21 3.80
N ALA A 228 -3.61 -8.52 3.74
CA ALA A 228 -4.85 -9.15 3.30
C ALA A 228 -4.94 -10.54 3.95
N GLY A 229 -6.17 -11.02 4.13
CA GLY A 229 -6.47 -12.29 4.77
C GLY A 229 -6.07 -13.51 3.93
N GLU A 230 -6.22 -14.69 4.54
CA GLU A 230 -6.23 -16.00 3.88
C GLU A 230 -5.03 -16.28 2.94
N GLY A 231 -3.87 -15.74 3.29
CA GLY A 231 -2.64 -15.90 2.54
C GLY A 231 -2.54 -15.05 1.26
N ASP A 232 -3.44 -14.09 1.02
CA ASP A 232 -3.47 -13.25 -0.19
C ASP A 232 -2.34 -12.20 -0.26
N TRP A 233 -1.18 -12.68 -0.67
CA TRP A 233 0.01 -11.88 -0.80
C TRP A 233 -0.09 -10.81 -1.90
N LYS A 234 -0.99 -10.95 -2.88
CA LYS A 234 -1.17 -9.98 -3.96
C LYS A 234 -1.84 -8.73 -3.41
N THR A 235 -2.95 -8.90 -2.70
CA THR A 235 -3.70 -7.80 -2.09
C THR A 235 -2.91 -7.17 -0.94
N ALA A 236 -2.19 -7.95 -0.14
CA ALA A 236 -1.31 -7.41 0.89
C ALA A 236 -0.23 -6.48 0.32
N ALA A 237 0.43 -6.90 -0.78
CA ALA A 237 1.40 -6.05 -1.48
C ALA A 237 0.72 -4.80 -2.07
N LEU A 238 -0.43 -4.97 -2.72
CA LEU A 238 -1.18 -3.86 -3.31
C LEU A 238 -1.59 -2.81 -2.28
N LEU A 239 -2.06 -3.24 -1.10
CA LEU A 239 -2.41 -2.31 -0.02
C LEU A 239 -1.20 -1.49 0.41
N ARG A 240 -0.03 -2.11 0.60
CA ARG A 240 1.19 -1.38 0.95
C ARG A 240 1.58 -0.39 -0.13
N ILE A 241 1.53 -0.80 -1.40
CA ILE A 241 1.82 0.05 -2.56
C ILE A 241 0.91 1.27 -2.56
N MET A 242 -0.40 1.08 -2.36
CA MET A 242 -1.38 2.16 -2.35
C MET A 242 -1.25 3.06 -1.11
N LYS A 243 -0.90 2.54 0.07
CA LYS A 243 -0.62 3.35 1.26
C LYS A 243 0.59 4.26 1.09
N VAL A 244 1.68 3.76 0.50
CA VAL A 244 2.82 4.60 0.13
C VAL A 244 2.41 5.62 -0.92
N MET A 245 1.64 5.18 -1.91
CA MET A 245 1.10 6.05 -2.95
C MET A 245 0.14 7.11 -2.39
N SER A 246 -0.50 6.96 -1.24
CA SER A 246 -1.41 7.97 -0.68
C SER A 246 -0.77 8.88 0.37
N THR A 247 0.52 8.69 0.71
CA THR A 247 1.22 9.50 1.74
C THR A 247 1.09 11.00 1.48
N GLY A 248 0.53 11.76 2.43
CA GLY A 248 0.32 13.21 2.30
C GLY A 248 -0.93 13.63 1.52
N LEU A 249 -1.79 12.69 1.11
CA LEU A 249 -3.15 12.96 0.62
C LEU A 249 -4.16 12.84 1.77
N GLN A 250 -5.30 13.51 1.62
CA GLN A 250 -6.45 13.32 2.52
C GLN A 250 -7.18 12.01 2.18
N GLY A 251 -7.68 11.31 3.20
CA GLY A 251 -8.42 10.05 3.06
C GLY A 251 -7.62 8.81 3.45
N GLY A 252 -8.35 7.73 3.76
CA GLY A 252 -7.78 6.45 4.16
C GLY A 252 -7.56 5.47 3.00
N THR A 253 -6.88 4.36 3.29
CA THR A 253 -6.72 3.23 2.38
C THR A 253 -6.73 1.94 3.19
N SER A 254 -7.62 1.00 2.88
CA SER A 254 -7.84 -0.23 3.66
C SER A 254 -7.85 -1.46 2.77
N PHE A 255 -7.53 -2.61 3.37
CA PHE A 255 -8.02 -3.90 2.89
C PHE A 255 -9.54 -3.94 2.97
N MET A 256 -10.20 -4.61 2.02
CA MET A 256 -11.66 -4.69 1.93
C MET A 256 -12.08 -5.90 1.11
N GLU A 257 -13.21 -6.49 1.48
CA GLU A 257 -13.91 -7.52 0.71
C GLU A 257 -15.40 -7.17 0.61
N ASP A 258 -15.98 -7.34 -0.58
CA ASP A 258 -17.42 -7.21 -0.81
C ASP A 258 -18.18 -8.31 -0.04
N TYR A 259 -18.90 -7.94 1.02
CA TYR A 259 -19.44 -8.90 1.98
C TYR A 259 -20.90 -9.28 1.71
N THR A 260 -21.75 -8.31 1.38
CA THR A 260 -23.15 -8.55 1.01
C THR A 260 -23.75 -7.37 0.24
N TYR A 261 -24.91 -7.58 -0.39
CA TYR A 261 -25.60 -6.59 -1.22
C TYR A 261 -26.94 -6.14 -0.62
N HIS A 262 -27.27 -4.87 -0.85
CA HIS A 262 -28.59 -4.29 -0.61
C HIS A 262 -29.20 -3.92 -1.96
N PHE A 263 -30.27 -4.60 -2.34
CA PHE A 263 -30.99 -4.32 -3.59
C PHE A 263 -32.30 -3.59 -3.30
N GLU A 264 -32.36 -2.33 -3.71
CA GLU A 264 -33.50 -1.46 -3.55
C GLU A 264 -33.57 -0.55 -4.78
N LYS A 265 -34.76 -0.41 -5.37
CA LYS A 265 -34.92 0.33 -6.63
C LYS A 265 -34.39 1.76 -6.50
N GLY A 266 -33.28 2.06 -7.21
CA GLY A 266 -32.62 3.36 -7.18
C GLY A 266 -31.64 3.56 -6.03
N ASN A 267 -31.35 2.52 -5.25
CA ASN A 267 -30.48 2.52 -4.07
C ASN A 267 -29.75 1.18 -3.90
N ASP A 268 -29.19 0.63 -4.99
CA ASP A 268 -28.38 -0.59 -4.90
C ASP A 268 -27.03 -0.28 -4.24
N LEU A 269 -26.67 -1.01 -3.18
CA LEU A 269 -25.45 -0.80 -2.38
C LEU A 269 -24.69 -2.11 -2.14
N VAL A 270 -23.39 -1.98 -1.86
CA VAL A 270 -22.53 -3.07 -1.38
C VAL A 270 -22.03 -2.75 0.01
N LEU A 271 -22.19 -3.70 0.94
CA LEU A 271 -21.56 -3.64 2.25
C LEU A 271 -20.20 -4.34 2.17
N GLY A 272 -19.12 -3.56 2.27
CA GLY A 272 -17.76 -4.08 2.39
C GLY A 272 -17.37 -4.30 3.86
N SER A 273 -16.69 -5.41 4.15
CA SER A 273 -16.08 -5.69 5.45
C SER A 273 -14.94 -6.71 5.28
N HIS A 274 -14.45 -7.25 6.39
CA HIS A 274 -13.77 -8.54 6.44
C HIS A 274 -14.16 -9.26 7.75
N MET A 275 -13.61 -10.44 8.00
CA MET A 275 -13.81 -11.19 9.26
C MET A 275 -13.55 -10.32 10.49
N LEU A 276 -12.41 -9.62 10.52
CA LEU A 276 -12.02 -8.66 11.56
C LEU A 276 -11.27 -7.44 10.99
N GLU A 277 -10.51 -7.62 9.91
CA GLU A 277 -9.33 -6.82 9.56
C GLU A 277 -9.64 -5.63 8.65
N VAL A 278 -10.46 -4.68 9.10
CA VAL A 278 -10.71 -3.41 8.41
C VAL A 278 -9.87 -2.28 9.03
N CYS A 279 -9.10 -1.56 8.21
CA CYS A 279 -8.18 -0.53 8.68
C CYS A 279 -8.94 0.72 9.16
N PRO A 280 -8.71 1.22 10.39
CA PRO A 280 -9.40 2.40 10.91
C PRO A 280 -9.03 3.70 10.21
N SER A 281 -8.08 3.70 9.25
CA SER A 281 -7.78 4.89 8.44
C SER A 281 -8.97 5.39 7.61
N ILE A 282 -9.98 4.54 7.37
CA ILE A 282 -11.21 4.91 6.68
C ILE A 282 -12.40 5.15 7.63
N ALA A 283 -12.17 5.13 8.95
CA ALA A 283 -13.21 5.39 9.93
C ALA A 283 -13.64 6.87 9.90
N VAL A 284 -14.93 7.11 10.14
CA VAL A 284 -15.49 8.46 10.32
C VAL A 284 -15.32 8.92 11.77
N GLU A 285 -15.57 8.02 12.72
CA GLU A 285 -15.48 8.29 14.15
C GLU A 285 -14.03 8.48 14.59
N GLU A 286 -13.80 9.44 15.49
CA GLU A 286 -12.47 9.71 16.04
C GLU A 286 -11.94 8.53 16.87
N LYS A 287 -12.83 7.88 17.63
CA LYS A 287 -12.51 6.72 18.48
C LYS A 287 -13.38 5.52 18.12
N PRO A 288 -12.87 4.58 17.31
CA PRO A 288 -13.57 3.32 17.03
C PRO A 288 -13.90 2.56 18.32
N ILE A 289 -14.94 1.74 18.28
CA ILE A 289 -15.29 0.85 19.40
C ILE A 289 -14.33 -0.34 19.38
N LEU A 290 -13.75 -0.67 20.54
CA LEU A 290 -13.00 -1.91 20.74
C LEU A 290 -13.89 -2.88 21.51
N ASP A 291 -14.21 -4.01 20.88
CA ASP A 291 -15.06 -5.04 21.44
C ASP A 291 -14.53 -6.45 21.16
N VAL A 292 -15.03 -7.43 21.91
CA VAL A 292 -14.64 -8.84 21.77
C VAL A 292 -15.89 -9.68 21.56
N GLN A 293 -15.98 -10.30 20.39
CA GLN A 293 -17.11 -11.12 19.97
C GLN A 293 -16.67 -12.53 19.58
N HIS A 294 -17.61 -13.47 19.56
CA HIS A 294 -17.34 -14.83 19.15
C HIS A 294 -17.13 -14.93 17.63
N LEU A 295 -16.08 -15.64 17.20
CA LEU A 295 -15.79 -15.96 15.80
C LEU A 295 -15.71 -17.48 15.63
N GLY A 296 -16.63 -18.07 14.86
CA GLY A 296 -16.79 -19.53 14.75
C GLY A 296 -15.95 -20.22 13.65
N MET A 297 -15.26 -19.47 12.78
CA MET A 297 -14.64 -20.01 11.56
C MET A 297 -13.31 -20.75 11.77
N VAL A 298 -12.76 -20.78 13.00
CA VAL A 298 -11.52 -21.53 13.28
C VAL A 298 -11.86 -23.02 13.35
N VAL A 299 -11.32 -23.81 12.41
CA VAL A 299 -11.39 -25.28 12.48
C VAL A 299 -10.73 -25.69 13.79
N ARG A 300 -11.53 -26.21 14.74
CA ARG A 300 -11.00 -26.97 15.86
C ARG A 300 -10.18 -28.10 15.26
N THR A 301 -8.86 -28.02 15.32
CA THR A 301 -8.05 -29.24 15.21
C THR A 301 -8.57 -30.19 16.26
N ILE A 302 -9.07 -31.33 15.81
CA ILE A 302 -9.47 -32.47 16.61
C ILE A 302 -8.25 -32.85 17.45
N LEU A 303 -8.17 -32.33 18.67
CA LEU A 303 -7.41 -32.97 19.72
C LEU A 303 -8.41 -33.90 20.41
N PRO A 304 -8.16 -35.22 20.44
CA PRO A 304 -9.00 -36.12 21.22
C PRO A 304 -8.89 -35.76 22.70
N ASP A 305 -9.99 -35.98 23.40
CA ASP A 305 -10.18 -35.78 24.85
C ASP A 305 -9.05 -36.38 25.72
#